data_AF-A0A498MVS6-F1
#
_entry.id   AF-A0A498MVS6-F1
#
_cell.length_a   1.000
_cell.length_b   1.000
_cell.length_c   1.000
_cell.angle_alpha   90.00
_cell.angle_beta   90.00
_cell.angle_gamma   90.00
#
_symmetry.space_group_name_H-M   'P 1'
#
loop_
_entity.id
_entity.type
_entity.pdbx_description
1 polymer ?
#
loop_
_entity_poly.entity_id
_entity_poly.type
_entity_poly.pdbx_seq_one_letter_code
_entity_poly.pdbx_strand_id
1 'polypeptide(L)'
;MDQRFVPLPYTNEIDTKTFLESVSHLPPFFRGLRFIWILLQNLADGERDEDNPNLIRINITKAYDQAPKRYHGWIVQKVFKAALFAAPCRSDFLKALIKDQEVAEEDCLAKIRQFLINFTATVDAIYEMYSAMNAELDYLV
;
A
#
# COMPACT_ATOMS: atom_id res chain seq x y z
N MET A 1 7.50 4.40 -28.20
CA MET A 1 8.62 4.50 -27.26
C MET A 1 9.53 5.61 -27.74
N ASP A 2 9.35 6.82 -27.24
CA ASP A 2 10.25 7.96 -27.47
C ASP A 2 10.11 8.89 -26.26
N GLN A 3 10.55 8.43 -25.09
CA GLN A 3 10.74 9.29 -23.93
C GLN A 3 12.23 9.58 -23.80
N ARG A 4 12.72 10.47 -24.65
CA ARG A 4 14.04 11.08 -24.50
C ARG A 4 13.88 12.35 -23.69
N PHE A 5 14.65 12.48 -22.61
CA PHE A 5 14.72 13.72 -21.85
C PHE A 5 15.13 14.87 -22.77
N VAL A 6 14.42 15.99 -22.68
CA VAL A 6 14.72 17.20 -23.46
C VAL A 6 16.09 17.73 -22.99
N PRO A 7 16.97 18.20 -23.90
CA PRO A 7 18.20 18.86 -23.51
C PRO A 7 17.91 20.04 -22.56
N LEU A 8 18.72 20.19 -21.51
CA LEU A 8 18.57 21.31 -20.59
C LEU A 8 18.70 22.63 -21.36
N PRO A 9 17.82 23.62 -21.11
CA PRO A 9 17.95 24.93 -21.73
C PRO A 9 19.26 25.60 -21.29
N TYR A 10 19.73 26.54 -22.11
CA TYR A 10 20.94 27.34 -21.81
C TYR A 10 20.74 28.28 -20.61
N THR A 11 19.47 28.57 -20.29
CA THR A 11 19.09 29.21 -19.04
C THR A 11 19.18 28.17 -17.93
N ASN A 12 19.73 28.51 -16.76
CA ASN A 12 19.76 27.63 -15.58
C ASN A 12 18.35 27.37 -14.98
N GLU A 13 17.30 27.49 -15.78
CA GLU A 13 15.91 27.31 -15.42
C GLU A 13 15.46 25.90 -15.83
N ILE A 14 14.97 25.13 -14.87
CA ILE A 14 14.43 23.79 -15.12
C ILE A 14 12.91 23.92 -15.18
N ASP A 15 12.29 23.51 -16.30
CA ASP A 15 10.83 23.39 -16.39
C ASP A 15 10.38 22.21 -15.53
N THR A 16 9.92 22.52 -14.31
CA THR A 16 9.48 21.53 -13.33
C THR A 16 8.00 21.20 -13.44
N LYS A 17 7.22 21.89 -14.29
CA LYS A 17 5.76 21.78 -14.29
C LYS A 17 5.29 20.35 -14.56
N THR A 18 5.76 19.73 -15.65
CA THR A 18 5.38 18.36 -16.01
C THR A 18 5.82 17.34 -14.96
N PHE A 19 6.98 17.57 -14.33
CA PHE A 19 7.45 16.74 -13.22
C PHE A 19 6.53 16.87 -12.01
N LEU A 20 6.22 18.10 -11.58
CA LEU A 20 5.34 18.39 -10.45
C LEU A 20 3.91 17.85 -10.65
N GLU A 21 3.36 17.98 -11.86
CA GLU A 21 2.08 17.37 -12.23
C GLU A 21 2.14 15.85 -12.11
N SER A 22 3.19 15.21 -12.63
CA SER A 22 3.35 13.76 -12.56
C SER A 22 3.45 13.26 -11.12
N VAL A 23 4.26 13.90 -10.27
CA VAL A 23 4.44 13.47 -8.87
C VAL A 23 3.21 13.75 -8.00
N SER A 24 2.33 14.68 -8.39
CA SER A 24 1.09 14.97 -7.66
C SER A 24 0.08 13.83 -7.67
N HIS A 25 0.15 12.93 -8.66
CA HIS A 25 -0.77 11.80 -8.81
C HIS A 25 -0.29 10.50 -8.17
N LEU A 26 0.96 10.44 -7.71
CA LEU A 26 1.57 9.25 -7.11
C LEU A 26 1.22 9.00 -5.62
N PRO A 27 0.92 9.98 -4.76
CA PRO A 27 0.66 9.73 -3.34
C PRO A 27 -0.44 8.70 -3.07
N PRO A 28 -1.60 8.69 -3.77
CA PRO A 28 -2.62 7.65 -3.61
C PRO A 28 -2.08 6.24 -3.86
N PHE A 29 -1.24 6.08 -4.88
CA PHE A 29 -0.62 4.79 -5.21
C PHE A 29 0.30 4.32 -4.07
N PHE A 30 1.16 5.20 -3.56
CA PHE A 30 2.08 4.86 -2.46
C PHE A 30 1.36 4.55 -1.14
N ARG A 31 0.24 5.23 -0.85
CA ARG A 31 -0.64 4.87 0.28
C ARG A 31 -1.24 3.48 0.12
N GLY A 32 -1.60 3.10 -1.12
CA GLY A 32 -2.04 1.74 -1.45
C GLY A 32 -0.95 0.70 -1.23
N LEU A 33 0.30 0.99 -1.62
CA LEU A 33 1.43 0.11 -1.34
C LEU A 33 1.67 -0.06 0.16
N ARG A 34 1.62 1.04 0.93
CA ARG A 34 1.74 0.99 2.39
C ARG A 34 0.62 0.16 3.01
N PHE A 35 -0.62 0.29 2.52
CA PHE A 35 -1.74 -0.55 2.96
C PHE A 35 -1.46 -2.04 2.73
N ILE A 36 -0.99 -2.43 1.53
CA ILE A 36 -0.65 -3.83 1.22
C ILE A 36 0.48 -4.33 2.12
N TRP A 37 1.52 -3.51 2.32
CA TRP A 37 2.65 -3.84 3.19
C TRP A 37 2.17 -4.13 4.62
N ILE A 38 1.39 -3.22 5.22
CA ILE A 38 0.85 -3.39 6.58
C ILE A 38 -0.01 -4.64 6.65
N LEU A 39 -0.95 -4.83 5.72
CA LEU A 39 -1.85 -6.00 5.72
C LEU A 39 -1.05 -7.32 5.71
N LEU A 40 -0.11 -7.45 4.77
CA LEU A 40 0.68 -8.67 4.63
C LEU A 40 1.63 -8.89 5.81
N GLN A 41 2.24 -7.83 6.33
CA GLN A 41 3.12 -7.90 7.50
C GLN A 41 2.35 -8.40 8.74
N ASN A 42 1.17 -7.83 9.03
CA ASN A 42 0.36 -8.28 10.17
C ASN A 42 -0.07 -9.74 10.05
N LEU A 43 -0.41 -10.20 8.84
CA LEU A 43 -0.75 -11.60 8.60
C LEU A 43 0.47 -12.52 8.81
N ALA A 44 1.64 -12.10 8.35
CA ALA A 44 2.89 -12.83 8.51
C ALA A 44 3.37 -12.86 9.98
N ASP A 45 3.06 -11.84 10.77
CA ASP A 45 3.38 -11.78 12.20
C ASP A 45 2.40 -12.59 13.04
N GLY A 46 1.33 -13.11 12.43
CA GLY A 46 0.32 -13.94 13.10
C GLY A 46 -0.71 -13.12 13.89
N GLU A 47 -0.80 -11.81 13.67
CA GLU A 47 -1.83 -10.99 14.29
C GLU A 47 -3.21 -11.44 13.83
N ARG A 48 -4.10 -11.72 14.78
CA ARG A 48 -5.45 -12.22 14.53
C ARG A 48 -6.38 -11.87 15.69
N ASP A 49 -7.67 -11.92 15.41
CA ASP A 49 -8.70 -11.88 16.44
C ASP A 49 -8.78 -13.27 17.08
N GLU A 50 -8.53 -13.39 18.39
CA GLU A 50 -8.56 -14.69 19.07
C GLU A 50 -9.98 -15.28 19.12
N ASP A 51 -11.02 -14.45 19.10
CA ASP A 51 -12.41 -14.91 19.07
C ASP A 51 -12.81 -15.35 17.64
N ASN A 52 -12.21 -14.75 16.62
CA ASN A 52 -12.52 -15.00 15.21
C ASN A 52 -11.24 -15.14 14.35
N PRO A 53 -10.41 -16.17 14.57
CA PRO A 53 -9.06 -16.26 14.01
C PRO A 53 -8.99 -16.41 12.48
N ASN A 54 -10.11 -16.79 11.84
CA ASN A 54 -10.21 -16.88 10.39
C ASN A 54 -10.69 -15.58 9.73
N LEU A 55 -10.97 -14.50 10.48
CA LEU A 55 -11.31 -13.20 9.91
C LEU A 55 -10.08 -12.30 9.83
N ILE A 56 -9.82 -11.72 8.66
CA ILE A 56 -8.71 -10.75 8.46
C ILE A 56 -9.14 -9.29 8.63
N ARG A 57 -10.34 -9.06 9.19
CA ARG A 57 -10.93 -7.71 9.32
C ARG A 57 -10.08 -6.80 10.19
N ILE A 58 -9.49 -7.33 11.26
CA ILE A 58 -8.61 -6.54 12.14
C ILE A 58 -7.35 -6.12 11.39
N ASN A 59 -6.77 -7.00 10.57
CA ASN A 59 -5.56 -6.72 9.80
C ASN A 59 -5.84 -5.66 8.72
N ILE A 60 -6.96 -5.79 8.00
CA ILE A 60 -7.43 -4.82 7.01
C ILE A 60 -7.71 -3.46 7.67
N THR A 61 -8.37 -3.44 8.81
CA THR A 61 -8.69 -2.20 9.53
C THR A 61 -7.42 -1.50 10.00
N LYS A 62 -6.46 -2.26 10.56
CA LYS A 62 -5.15 -1.74 10.97
C LYS A 62 -4.39 -1.13 9.80
N ALA A 63 -4.35 -1.81 8.65
CA ALA A 63 -3.74 -1.30 7.43
C ALA A 63 -4.43 -0.02 6.92
N TYR A 64 -5.76 0.03 6.96
CA TYR A 64 -6.53 1.21 6.56
C TYR A 64 -6.25 2.42 7.45
N ASP A 65 -6.26 2.20 8.78
CA ASP A 65 -6.08 3.25 9.77
C ASP A 65 -4.70 3.91 9.67
N GLN A 66 -3.67 3.13 9.33
CA GLN A 66 -2.29 3.60 9.28
C GLN A 66 -1.86 4.16 7.92
N ALA A 67 -2.53 3.82 6.81
CA ALA A 67 -2.13 4.25 5.48
C ALA A 67 -3.12 5.24 4.83
N PRO A 68 -4.28 4.83 4.29
CA PRO A 68 -5.15 5.73 3.55
C PRO A 68 -6.13 6.56 4.40
N LYS A 69 -6.49 6.15 5.63
CA LYS A 69 -7.62 6.75 6.37
C LYS A 69 -7.55 8.25 6.54
N ARG A 70 -6.36 8.80 6.84
CA ARG A 70 -6.18 10.25 7.06
C ARG A 70 -6.51 11.11 5.82
N TYR A 71 -6.54 10.50 4.65
CA TYR A 71 -6.82 11.16 3.37
C TYR A 71 -8.23 10.88 2.85
N HIS A 72 -9.02 10.12 3.59
CA HIS A 72 -10.39 9.80 3.21
C HIS A 72 -11.36 10.63 4.05
N GLY A 73 -12.22 11.38 3.38
CA GLY A 73 -13.35 12.07 3.99
C GLY A 73 -14.35 11.08 4.58
N TRP A 74 -15.32 11.61 5.33
CA TRP A 74 -16.27 10.78 6.09
C TRP A 74 -17.08 9.83 5.19
N ILE A 75 -17.38 10.21 3.95
CA ILE A 75 -18.12 9.38 2.98
C ILE A 75 -17.29 8.15 2.60
N VAL A 76 -16.04 8.35 2.17
CA VAL A 76 -15.15 7.25 1.78
C VAL A 76 -14.85 6.34 2.96
N GLN A 77 -14.69 6.88 4.17
CA GLN A 77 -14.55 6.08 5.38
C GLN A 77 -15.80 5.20 5.66
N LYS A 78 -17.01 5.67 5.37
CA LYS A 78 -18.24 4.86 5.49
C LYS A 78 -18.31 3.78 4.43
N VAL A 79 -17.90 4.08 3.19
CA VAL A 79 -17.78 3.08 2.12
C VAL A 79 -16.79 1.99 2.50
N PHE A 80 -15.62 2.34 3.04
CA PHE A 80 -14.65 1.36 3.52
C PHE A 80 -15.24 0.43 4.60
N LYS A 81 -15.94 0.99 5.60
CA LYS A 81 -16.60 0.19 6.64
C LYS A 81 -17.65 -0.77 6.07
N ALA A 82 -18.40 -0.34 5.05
CA ALA A 82 -19.36 -1.21 4.36
C ALA A 82 -18.64 -2.30 3.55
N ALA A 83 -17.58 -1.96 2.82
CA ALA A 83 -16.79 -2.90 2.03
C ALA A 83 -16.11 -3.98 2.89
N LEU A 84 -15.72 -3.64 4.12
CA LEU A 84 -15.14 -4.59 5.09
C LEU A 84 -16.06 -5.78 5.36
N PHE A 85 -17.38 -5.65 5.15
CA PHE A 85 -18.31 -6.78 5.25
C PHE A 85 -18.10 -7.87 4.21
N ALA A 86 -17.52 -7.53 3.05
CA ALA A 86 -17.18 -8.45 1.98
C ALA A 86 -15.73 -8.96 2.07
N ALA A 87 -15.00 -8.67 3.15
CA ALA A 87 -13.65 -9.18 3.33
C ALA A 87 -13.66 -10.72 3.38
N PRO A 88 -12.74 -11.39 2.65
CA PRO A 88 -12.65 -12.84 2.66
C PRO A 88 -12.18 -13.36 4.02
N CYS A 89 -12.36 -14.66 4.25
CA CYS A 89 -11.69 -15.35 5.35
C CYS A 89 -10.18 -15.46 5.08
N ARG A 90 -9.39 -15.65 6.14
CA ARG A 90 -7.93 -15.77 6.10
C ARG A 90 -7.50 -16.92 5.19
N SER A 91 -8.11 -18.09 5.37
CA SER A 91 -7.84 -19.26 4.53
C SER A 91 -8.06 -18.99 3.04
N ASP A 92 -9.18 -18.35 2.70
CA ASP A 92 -9.53 -18.06 1.30
C ASP A 92 -8.61 -17.00 0.70
N PHE A 93 -8.24 -16.00 1.50
CA PHE A 93 -7.28 -14.97 1.11
C PHE A 93 -5.90 -15.56 0.81
N LEU A 94 -5.36 -16.38 1.73
CA LEU A 94 -4.05 -17.01 1.56
C LEU A 94 -4.06 -18.01 0.40
N LYS A 95 -5.15 -18.77 0.24
CA LYS A 95 -5.34 -19.65 -0.92
C LYS A 95 -5.35 -18.87 -2.24
N ALA A 96 -5.97 -17.70 -2.28
CA ALA A 96 -5.97 -16.84 -3.47
C ALA A 96 -4.56 -16.33 -3.84
N LEU A 97 -3.65 -16.16 -2.87
CA LEU A 97 -2.27 -15.74 -3.12
C LEU A 97 -1.41 -16.83 -3.79
N ILE A 98 -1.64 -18.09 -3.44
CA ILE A 98 -0.90 -19.24 -3.99
C ILE A 98 -1.51 -19.77 -5.30
N LYS A 99 -2.70 -19.29 -5.68
CA LYS A 99 -3.46 -19.71 -6.88
C LYS A 99 -3.64 -21.24 -6.89
N ASP A 100 -3.30 -21.91 -8.00
CA ASP A 100 -3.46 -23.35 -8.21
C ASP A 100 -2.33 -24.19 -7.57
N GLN A 101 -1.43 -23.57 -6.80
CA GLN A 101 -0.38 -24.32 -6.10
C GLN A 101 -0.93 -24.91 -4.80
N GLU A 102 -0.75 -26.22 -4.59
CA GLU A 102 -0.94 -26.83 -3.27
C GLU A 102 0.27 -26.53 -2.40
N VAL A 103 0.15 -25.48 -1.58
CA VAL A 103 1.20 -25.00 -0.68
C VAL A 103 0.61 -24.89 0.71
N ALA A 104 1.33 -25.40 1.72
CA ALA A 104 0.93 -25.24 3.11
C ALA A 104 0.84 -23.75 3.46
N GLU A 105 -0.05 -23.40 4.37
CA GLU A 105 -0.27 -22.00 4.72
C GLU A 105 0.99 -21.34 5.28
N GLU A 106 1.75 -22.08 6.09
CA GLU A 106 3.02 -21.68 6.66
C GLU A 106 4.06 -21.34 5.59
N ASP A 107 4.11 -22.13 4.51
CA ASP A 107 4.99 -21.89 3.37
C ASP A 107 4.53 -20.67 2.56
N CYS A 108 3.22 -20.45 2.43
CA CYS A 108 2.69 -19.22 1.84
C CYS A 108 3.12 -17.99 2.66
N LEU A 109 3.00 -18.04 3.98
CA LEU A 109 3.43 -16.95 4.86
C LEU A 109 4.95 -16.74 4.81
N ALA A 110 5.75 -17.81 4.70
CA ALA A 110 7.19 -17.70 4.51
C ALA A 110 7.54 -16.97 3.20
N LYS A 111 6.84 -17.26 2.10
CA LYS A 111 6.99 -16.53 0.82
C LYS A 111 6.58 -15.06 0.96
N ILE A 112 5.51 -14.77 1.70
CA ILE A 112 5.10 -13.38 2.00
C ILE A 112 6.19 -12.65 2.76
N ARG A 113 6.78 -13.25 3.82
CA ARG A 113 7.92 -12.65 4.55
C ARG A 113 9.10 -12.38 3.62
N GLN A 114 9.41 -13.30 2.71
CA GLN A 114 10.49 -13.10 1.74
C GLN A 114 10.22 -11.93 0.79
N PHE A 115 8.98 -11.77 0.33
CA PHE A 115 8.54 -10.62 -0.48
C PHE A 115 8.66 -9.31 0.30
N LEU A 116 8.25 -9.32 1.57
CA LEU A 116 8.22 -8.13 2.43
C LEU A 116 9.61 -7.54 2.70
N ILE A 117 10.69 -8.32 2.67
CA ILE A 117 12.06 -7.80 2.87
C ILE A 117 12.36 -6.66 1.88
N ASN A 118 12.19 -6.92 0.59
CA ASN A 118 12.50 -5.93 -0.45
C ASN A 118 11.39 -4.87 -0.57
N PHE A 119 10.14 -5.28 -0.33
CA PHE A 119 9.00 -4.38 -0.41
C PHE A 119 9.04 -3.29 0.68
N THR A 120 9.41 -3.65 1.90
CA THR A 120 9.55 -2.71 3.03
C THR A 120 10.58 -1.63 2.72
N ALA A 121 11.79 -2.03 2.32
CA ALA A 121 12.85 -1.10 1.97
C ALA A 121 12.45 -0.12 0.85
N THR A 122 11.68 -0.59 -0.12
CA THR A 122 11.18 0.25 -1.22
C THR A 122 10.12 1.24 -0.74
N VAL A 123 9.15 0.78 0.05
CA VAL A 123 8.09 1.65 0.59
C VAL A 123 8.68 2.70 1.53
N ASP A 124 9.62 2.33 2.40
CA ASP A 124 10.25 3.27 3.32
C ASP A 124 11.05 4.35 2.56
N ALA A 125 11.86 3.96 1.57
CA ALA A 125 12.60 4.92 0.75
C ALA A 125 11.69 5.93 0.02
N ILE A 126 10.53 5.49 -0.45
CA ILE A 126 9.53 6.38 -1.06
C ILE A 126 9.01 7.39 -0.03
N TYR A 127 8.63 6.94 1.16
CA TYR A 127 8.09 7.83 2.19
C TYR A 127 9.14 8.81 2.72
N GLU A 128 10.39 8.37 2.88
CA GLU A 128 11.52 9.24 3.22
C GLU A 128 11.74 10.32 2.15
N MET A 129 11.75 9.94 0.87
CA MET A 129 11.87 10.87 -0.24
C MET A 129 10.73 11.91 -0.25
N TYR A 130 9.48 11.48 -0.09
CA TYR A 130 8.32 12.37 -0.07
C TYR A 130 8.37 13.36 1.11
N SER A 131 8.80 12.90 2.28
CA SER A 131 8.99 13.74 3.45
C SER A 131 10.11 14.76 3.24
N ALA A 132 11.28 14.32 2.76
CA ALA A 132 12.42 15.18 2.49
C ALA A 132 12.14 16.25 1.41
N MET A 133 11.29 15.93 0.44
CA MET A 133 10.88 16.85 -0.62
C MET A 133 9.68 17.74 -0.24
N ASN A 134 9.07 17.55 0.94
CA ASN A 134 7.80 18.17 1.31
C ASN A 134 6.71 17.96 0.23
N ALA A 135 6.69 16.78 -0.38
CA ALA A 135 5.81 16.41 -1.48
C ALA A 135 4.56 15.65 -1.02
N GLU A 136 4.38 15.50 0.30
CA GLU A 136 3.21 14.85 0.87
C GLU A 136 1.98 15.77 0.79
N LEU A 137 0.94 15.30 0.11
CA LEU A 137 -0.28 16.06 -0.11
C LEU A 137 -1.40 15.60 0.82
N ASP A 138 -1.86 16.45 1.74
CA ASP A 138 -2.85 16.09 2.77
C ASP A 138 -4.31 16.37 2.37
N TYR A 139 -4.61 16.48 1.07
CA TYR A 139 -6.01 16.65 0.64
C TYR A 139 -6.84 15.38 0.93
N LEU A 140 -8.11 15.61 1.22
CA LEU A 140 -9.09 14.55 1.43
C LEU A 140 -9.79 14.19 0.12
N VAL A 141 -10.09 12.90 -0.05
CA VAL A 141 -11.01 12.36 -1.08
C VAL A 141 -12.26 11.76 -0.46
#